data_AF-A0A0L7LJC0-F1
#
_entry.id   AF-A0A0L7LJC0-F1
#
_cell.length_a   1.000
_cell.length_b   1.000
_cell.length_c   1.000
_cell.angle_alpha   90.00
_cell.angle_beta   90.00
_cell.angle_gamma   90.00
#
_symmetry.space_group_name_H-M   'P 1'
#
loop_
_entity.id
_entity.type
_entity.pdbx_description
1 polymer ?
#
loop_
_entity_poly.entity_id
_entity_poly.type
_entity_poly.pdbx_seq_one_letter_code
_entity_poly.pdbx_strand_id
1 'polypeptide(L)'
;MWVFGYGSLVWKVDFKYELKVPGRVVTLIPSADSISEVWGVAYKIREQDIEEVTDHLDFREKNGTSQFLRPASIESIAKQVVSCHGPSGTNKEYVYNLAAAMRQLAPQITDDHLFELEAAILT
;
A
#
# COMPACT_ATOMS: atom_id res chain seq x y z
N MET A 1 -13.62 2.22 -15.25
CA MET A 1 -12.19 2.44 -14.90
C MET A 1 -11.77 1.42 -13.83
N TRP A 2 -10.48 1.07 -13.74
CA TRP A 2 -9.94 0.28 -12.63
C TRP A 2 -8.92 1.09 -11.84
N VAL A 3 -9.01 1.04 -10.51
CA VAL A 3 -8.05 1.65 -9.57
C VAL A 3 -7.31 0.53 -8.86
N PHE A 4 -5.99 0.53 -8.89
CA PHE A 4 -5.17 -0.44 -8.14
C PHE A 4 -4.57 0.20 -6.90
N GLY A 5 -4.82 -0.41 -5.74
CA GLY A 5 -4.31 0.05 -4.45
C GLY A 5 -3.36 -0.97 -3.83
N TYR A 6 -2.12 -0.57 -3.58
CA TYR A 6 -1.07 -1.40 -2.97
C TYR A 6 -0.64 -0.97 -1.56
N GLY A 7 -1.15 0.18 -1.09
CA GLY A 7 -0.90 0.71 0.25
C GLY A 7 -2.16 0.74 1.11
N SER A 8 -2.46 1.90 1.70
CA SER A 8 -3.67 2.11 2.52
C SER A 8 -4.99 1.73 1.84
N LEU A 9 -5.06 1.74 0.51
CA LEU A 9 -6.23 1.28 -0.25
C LEU A 9 -6.51 -0.22 -0.13
N VAL A 10 -5.61 -1.01 0.45
CA VAL A 10 -5.84 -2.43 0.75
C VAL A 10 -6.89 -2.59 1.86
N TRP A 11 -6.87 -1.72 2.89
CA TRP A 11 -7.79 -1.79 4.04
C TRP A 11 -8.70 -0.57 4.24
N LYS A 12 -8.29 0.60 3.75
CA LYS A 12 -9.00 1.88 3.91
C LYS A 12 -9.42 2.43 2.55
N VAL A 13 -10.63 2.05 2.15
CA VAL A 13 -11.30 2.51 0.94
C VAL A 13 -12.39 3.49 1.33
N ASP A 14 -12.30 4.71 0.82
CA ASP A 14 -13.24 5.79 1.10
C ASP A 14 -13.81 6.37 -0.21
N PHE A 15 -14.18 5.45 -1.11
CA PHE A 15 -14.80 5.77 -2.39
C PHE A 15 -15.70 4.63 -2.87
N LYS A 16 -16.60 4.94 -3.81
CA LYS A 16 -17.54 3.97 -4.37
C LYS A 16 -16.87 3.08 -5.40
N TYR A 17 -17.16 1.78 -5.35
CA TYR A 17 -16.71 0.81 -6.35
C TYR A 17 -17.79 -0.23 -6.64
N GLU A 18 -17.73 -0.80 -7.84
CA GLU A 18 -18.60 -1.87 -8.32
C GLU A 18 -18.08 -3.24 -7.89
N LEU A 19 -16.77 -3.49 -8.05
CA LEU A 19 -16.12 -4.77 -7.76
C LEU A 19 -14.80 -4.53 -7.03
N LYS A 20 -14.45 -5.46 -6.15
CA LYS A 20 -13.17 -5.52 -5.42
C LYS A 20 -12.52 -6.88 -5.67
N VAL A 21 -11.31 -6.89 -6.21
CA VAL A 21 -10.60 -8.13 -6.55
C VAL A 21 -9.14 -8.02 -6.08
N PRO A 22 -8.61 -8.99 -5.29
CA PRO A 22 -7.18 -9.03 -4.99
C PRO A 22 -6.39 -9.23 -6.29
N GLY A 23 -5.29 -8.51 -6.44
CA GLY A 23 -4.52 -8.53 -7.69
C GLY A 23 -3.05 -8.22 -7.47
N ARG A 24 -2.26 -8.42 -8.52
CA ARG A 24 -0.83 -8.11 -8.57
C ARG A 24 -0.57 -7.11 -9.69
N VAL A 25 0.35 -6.18 -9.45
CA VAL A 25 0.87 -5.28 -10.48
C VAL A 25 2.38 -5.39 -10.52
N VAL A 26 2.94 -5.41 -11.74
CA VAL A 26 4.39 -5.31 -11.96
C VAL A 26 4.77 -3.86 -11.66
N THR A 27 5.65 -3.65 -10.68
CA THR A 27 6.09 -2.30 -10.27
C THR A 27 6.63 -1.47 -11.44
N LEU A 28 6.41 -0.15 -11.38
CA LEU A 28 6.92 0.84 -12.35
C LEU A 28 8.38 1.25 -12.08
N ILE A 29 8.99 0.75 -11.00
CA ILE A 29 10.43 0.90 -10.76
C ILE A 29 11.12 -0.26 -11.48
N PRO A 30 12.03 0.01 -12.45
CA PRO A 30 12.88 -1.03 -13.01
C PRO A 30 13.76 -1.58 -11.89
N SER A 31 13.32 -2.68 -11.27
CA SER A 31 14.16 -3.50 -10.42
C SER A 31 15.05 -4.34 -11.32
N ALA A 32 16.33 -4.48 -10.96
CA ALA A 32 17.20 -5.48 -11.59
C ALA A 32 16.67 -6.91 -11.38
N ASP A 33 15.79 -7.08 -10.38
CA ASP A 33 15.12 -8.33 -10.06
C ASP A 33 13.76 -8.38 -10.75
N SER A 34 13.62 -9.28 -11.73
CA SER A 34 12.41 -9.50 -12.55
C SER A 34 11.22 -10.06 -11.77
N ILE A 35 11.35 -10.17 -10.44
CA ILE A 35 10.46 -10.84 -9.49
C ILE A 35 9.92 -9.90 -8.41
N SER A 36 10.26 -8.60 -8.43
CA SER A 36 9.61 -7.65 -7.52
C SER A 36 8.13 -7.51 -7.91
N GLU A 37 7.27 -8.27 -7.26
CA GLU A 37 5.82 -8.19 -7.39
C GLU A 37 5.27 -7.32 -6.25
N VAL A 38 4.33 -6.43 -6.57
CA VAL A 38 3.61 -5.66 -5.55
C VAL A 38 2.18 -6.17 -5.49
N TRP A 39 1.79 -6.64 -4.31
CA TRP A 39 0.44 -7.11 -4.06
C TRP A 39 -0.47 -5.95 -3.66
N GLY A 40 -1.75 -6.09 -4.03
CA GLY A 40 -2.74 -5.07 -3.74
C GLY A 40 -4.14 -5.51 -4.12
N VAL A 41 -5.02 -4.52 -4.29
CA VAL A 41 -6.42 -4.74 -4.63
C VAL A 41 -6.80 -3.85 -5.81
N ALA A 42 -7.47 -4.45 -6.79
CA ALA A 42 -8.09 -3.76 -7.90
C ALA A 42 -9.57 -3.47 -7.61
N TYR A 43 -9.98 -2.22 -7.80
CA TYR A 43 -11.34 -1.74 -7.65
C TYR A 43 -11.91 -1.33 -9.00
N LYS A 44 -13.02 -1.94 -9.42
CA LYS A 44 -13.75 -1.52 -10.62
C LYS A 44 -14.66 -0.36 -10.25
N ILE A 45 -14.52 0.78 -10.93
CA ILE A 45 -15.34 1.97 -10.70
C ILE A 45 -16.41 2.06 -11.78
N ARG A 46 -17.66 2.30 -11.36
CA ARG A 46 -18.80 2.53 -12.27
C ARG A 46 -18.58 3.81 -13.03
N GLU A 47 -19.03 3.87 -14.27
CA GLU A 47 -18.81 5.02 -15.16
C GLU A 47 -19.26 6.35 -14.54
N GLN A 48 -20.43 6.35 -13.89
CA GLN A 48 -21.01 7.50 -13.21
C GLN A 48 -20.20 8.02 -12.00
N ASP A 49 -19.35 7.19 -11.40
CA ASP A 49 -18.57 7.54 -10.21
C ASP A 49 -17.11 7.90 -10.57
N ILE A 50 -16.70 7.77 -11.84
CA ILE A 50 -15.29 7.94 -12.26
C ILE A 50 -14.72 9.32 -11.89
N GLU A 51 -15.46 10.39 -12.18
CA GLU A 51 -15.01 11.77 -11.93
C GLU A 51 -14.83 12.02 -10.43
N GLU A 52 -15.84 11.69 -9.62
CA GLU A 52 -15.81 11.82 -8.15
C GLU A 52 -14.63 11.04 -7.54
N VAL A 53 -14.41 9.79 -7.97
CA VAL A 53 -13.33 8.94 -7.46
C VAL A 53 -11.96 9.49 -7.87
N THR A 54 -11.82 9.98 -9.10
CA THR A 54 -10.55 10.53 -9.60
C THR A 54 -10.17 11.79 -8.81
N ASP A 55 -11.09 12.73 -8.67
CA ASP A 55 -10.87 13.97 -7.91
C ASP A 55 -10.52 13.69 -6.44
N HIS A 56 -11.20 12.73 -5.82
CA HIS A 56 -10.92 12.31 -4.46
C HIS A 56 -9.50 11.72 -4.32
N LEU A 57 -9.10 10.84 -5.24
CA LEU A 57 -7.76 10.23 -5.21
C LEU A 57 -6.66 11.26 -5.49
N ASP A 58 -6.88 12.18 -6.42
CA ASP A 58 -5.93 13.27 -6.70
C ASP A 58 -5.74 14.19 -5.48
N PHE A 59 -6.81 14.48 -4.74
CA PHE A 59 -6.72 15.22 -3.49
C PHE A 59 -5.96 14.45 -2.41
N ARG A 60 -6.20 13.13 -2.30
CA ARG A 60 -5.58 12.25 -1.31
C ARG A 60 -4.07 12.11 -1.52
N GLU A 61 -3.62 11.98 -2.76
CA GLU A 61 -2.22 11.69 -3.10
C GLU A 61 -1.37 12.95 -3.40
N LYS A 62 -1.99 14.14 -3.30
CA LYS A 62 -1.41 15.45 -3.66
C LYS A 62 -0.06 15.80 -2.99
N ASN A 63 0.31 15.09 -1.92
CA ASN A 63 1.53 15.31 -1.13
C ASN A 63 2.56 14.17 -1.21
N GLY A 64 2.33 13.13 -2.03
CA GLY A 64 3.00 11.83 -1.85
C GLY A 64 4.25 11.51 -2.70
N THR A 65 4.58 12.30 -3.73
CA THR A 65 5.42 11.79 -4.84
C THR A 65 6.77 12.48 -5.03
N SER A 66 7.49 12.85 -3.96
CA SER A 66 8.79 13.55 -4.13
C SER A 66 9.98 13.04 -3.32
N GLN A 67 9.85 11.96 -2.54
CA GLN A 67 10.98 11.47 -1.74
C GLN A 67 11.42 10.07 -2.18
N PHE A 68 12.33 10.04 -3.17
CA PHE A 68 13.11 8.85 -3.47
C PHE A 68 14.04 8.56 -2.29
N LEU A 69 13.62 7.66 -1.40
CA LEU A 69 14.51 7.10 -0.38
C LEU A 69 15.37 6.01 -1.04
N ARG A 70 16.65 5.96 -0.68
CA ARG A 70 17.56 4.90 -1.13
C ARG A 70 17.18 3.58 -0.45
N PRO A 71 17.51 2.42 -1.04
CA PRO A 71 17.38 1.14 -0.35
C PRO A 71 18.06 1.21 1.03
N ALA A 72 17.36 0.73 2.05
CA ALA A 72 17.82 0.70 3.44
C ALA A 72 17.55 -0.68 4.04
N SER A 73 18.28 -1.04 5.10
CA SER A 73 18.05 -2.30 5.80
C SER A 73 16.70 -2.30 6.53
N ILE A 74 16.11 -3.48 6.74
CA ILE A 74 14.87 -3.66 7.53
C ILE A 74 14.98 -2.94 8.88
N GLU A 75 16.10 -3.07 9.58
CA GLU A 75 16.33 -2.41 10.88
C GLU A 75 16.29 -0.87 10.78
N SER A 76 16.91 -0.30 9.74
CA SER A 76 16.90 1.15 9.53
C SER A 76 15.49 1.65 9.19
N ILE A 77 14.77 0.91 8.36
CA ILE A 77 13.38 1.23 7.99
C ILE A 77 12.49 1.13 9.23
N ALA A 78 12.61 0.06 10.03
CA ALA A 78 11.84 -0.14 11.25
C ALA A 78 12.04 1.01 12.25
N LYS A 79 13.29 1.43 12.51
CA LYS A 79 13.60 2.59 13.37
C LYS A 79 12.92 3.85 12.87
N GLN A 80 12.98 4.12 11.57
CA GLN A 80 12.30 5.27 10.97
C GLN A 80 10.78 5.17 11.14
N VAL A 81 10.17 4.02 10.80
CA VAL A 81 8.73 3.76 10.92
C VAL A 81 8.23 3.96 12.34
N VAL A 82 8.97 3.49 13.36
CA VAL A 82 8.60 3.68 14.77
C VAL A 82 8.62 5.15 15.18
N SER A 83 9.59 5.92 14.67
CA SER A 83 9.77 7.33 15.02
C SER A 83 8.82 8.30 14.28
N CYS A 84 8.27 7.89 13.13
CA CYS A 84 7.49 8.76 12.26
C CYS A 84 5.97 8.68 12.52
N HIS A 85 5.33 9.85 12.49
CA HIS A 85 3.87 9.99 12.55
C HIS A 85 3.40 11.12 11.63
N GLY A 86 2.16 11.03 11.17
CA GLY A 86 1.51 12.06 10.36
C GLY A 86 0.09 12.34 10.83
N PRO A 87 -0.64 13.22 10.12
CA PRO A 87 -2.05 13.53 10.42
C PRO A 87 -2.98 12.32 10.42
N SER A 88 -2.56 11.21 9.77
CA SER A 88 -3.33 9.97 9.66
C SER A 88 -3.00 8.92 10.73
N GLY A 89 -2.14 9.24 11.70
CA GLY A 89 -1.68 8.30 12.73
C GLY A 89 -0.19 7.98 12.61
N THR A 90 0.24 6.90 13.28
CA THR A 90 1.64 6.49 13.30
C THR A 90 1.99 5.60 12.12
N ASN A 91 3.24 5.68 11.62
CA ASN A 91 3.66 4.80 10.52
C ASN A 91 3.71 3.32 10.96
N LYS A 92 3.94 3.02 12.25
CA LYS A 92 3.84 1.64 12.76
C LYS A 92 2.43 1.06 12.61
N GLU A 93 1.39 1.84 12.89
CA GLU A 93 0.00 1.41 12.70
C GLU A 93 -0.32 1.18 11.23
N TYR A 94 0.26 1.99 10.33
CA TYR A 94 0.14 1.77 8.90
C TYR A 94 0.70 0.39 8.51
N VAL A 95 1.90 0.02 8.98
CA VAL A 95 2.50 -1.30 8.67
C VAL A 95 1.65 -2.43 9.23
N TYR A 96 1.17 -2.34 10.47
CA TYR A 96 0.31 -3.37 11.06
C TYR A 96 -1.01 -3.54 10.32
N ASN A 97 -1.66 -2.44 9.94
CA ASN A 97 -2.91 -2.50 9.19
C ASN A 97 -2.72 -3.12 7.80
N LEU A 98 -1.62 -2.79 7.13
CA LEU A 98 -1.28 -3.37 5.83
C LEU A 98 -1.03 -4.88 5.96
N ALA A 99 -0.21 -5.30 6.92
CA ALA A 99 0.10 -6.71 7.15
C ALA A 99 -1.14 -7.53 7.52
N ALA A 100 -2.00 -7.01 8.41
CA ALA A 100 -3.26 -7.65 8.77
C ALA A 100 -4.20 -7.78 7.56
N ALA A 101 -4.34 -6.72 6.76
CA ALA A 101 -5.20 -6.73 5.59
C ALA A 101 -4.69 -7.69 4.50
N MET A 102 -3.38 -7.76 4.29
CA MET A 102 -2.75 -8.72 3.38
C MET A 102 -3.03 -10.16 3.78
N ARG A 103 -2.88 -10.49 5.08
CA ARG A 103 -3.21 -11.82 5.60
C ARG A 103 -4.69 -12.18 5.39
N GLN A 104 -5.60 -11.22 5.47
CA GLN A 104 -7.03 -11.46 5.26
C GLN A 104 -7.41 -11.59 3.78
N LEU A 105 -6.85 -10.74 2.93
CA LEU A 105 -7.22 -10.65 1.51
C LEU A 105 -6.56 -11.73 0.66
N ALA A 106 -5.34 -12.13 1.02
CA ALA A 106 -4.55 -13.09 0.27
C ALA A 106 -3.74 -13.99 1.24
N PRO A 107 -4.42 -14.86 2.03
CA PRO A 107 -3.77 -15.68 3.06
C PRO A 107 -2.72 -16.65 2.51
N GLN A 108 -2.79 -16.99 1.23
CA GLN A 108 -1.83 -17.84 0.54
C GLN A 108 -0.58 -17.09 0.04
N ILE A 109 -0.54 -15.76 0.20
CA ILE A 109 0.54 -14.92 -0.28
C ILE A 109 1.44 -14.52 0.88
N THR A 110 2.74 -14.60 0.63
CA THR A 110 3.78 -14.16 1.57
C THR A 110 4.48 -12.94 0.98
N ASP A 111 4.41 -11.82 1.70
CA ASP A 111 5.20 -10.62 1.42
C ASP A 111 6.32 -10.57 2.47
N ASP A 112 7.45 -11.20 2.14
CA ASP A 112 8.57 -11.37 3.06
C ASP A 112 9.06 -10.01 3.58
N HIS A 113 9.14 -9.00 2.72
CA HIS A 113 9.61 -7.67 3.11
C HIS A 113 8.66 -7.00 4.12
N LEU A 114 7.36 -7.04 3.86
CA LEU A 114 6.36 -6.46 4.77
C LEU A 114 6.35 -7.18 6.13
N PHE A 115 6.43 -8.51 6.14
CA PHE A 115 6.37 -9.29 7.39
C PHE A 115 7.69 -9.26 8.17
N GLU A 116 8.85 -9.19 7.51
CA GLU A 116 10.13 -8.90 8.16
C GLU A 116 10.14 -7.52 8.81
N LEU A 117 9.60 -6.51 8.10
CA LEU A 117 9.48 -5.15 8.64
C LEU A 117 8.53 -5.11 9.85
N GLU A 118 7.38 -5.77 9.76
CA GLU A 118 6.45 -5.89 10.89
C GLU A 118 7.10 -6.54 12.11
N ALA A 119 7.84 -7.63 11.91
CA ALA A 119 8.56 -8.31 12.99
C ALA A 119 9.64 -7.41 13.62
N ALA A 120 10.38 -6.64 12.82
CA ALA A 120 11.43 -5.73 13.30
C ALA A 120 10.88 -4.50 14.05
N ILE A 121 9.60 -4.15 13.89
CA ILE A 121 8.95 -3.09 14.67
C ILE A 121 8.56 -3.59 16.08
N LEU A 122 8.41 -4.91 16.28
CA LEU A 122 8.04 -5.52 17.55
C LEU A 122 9.20 -5.70 18.53
N THR A 123 10.44 -5.64 18.05
CA THR A 123 11.69 -5.76 18.83
C THR A 123 12.18 -4.41 19.34
#